data_AF-A0AB39SKP5-F1
#
_entry.id   AF-A0AB39SKP5-F1
#
_cell.length_a   1.000
_cell.length_b   1.000
_cell.length_c   1.000
_cell.angle_alpha   90.00
_cell.angle_beta   90.00
_cell.angle_gamma   90.00
#
_symmetry.space_group_name_H-M   'P 1'
#
loop_
_entity.id
_entity.type
_entity.pdbx_description
1 polymer ?
#
loop_
_entity_poly.entity_id
_entity_poly.type
_entity_poly.pdbx_seq_one_letter_code
_entity_poly.pdbx_strand_id
1 'polypeptide(L)'
;MSDSDLVVDDTLLVKTAKSLKKIQYEFEHTEEHQNDLKGVWGSGDIAGAMDDFADNWDYHRKQLLESVKSVGELAEKCHQAFRDLDQKLAKSTQGKGGKGGTGNGGGK
;
A
#
# COMPACT_ATOMS: atom_id res chain seq x y z
N MET A 1 -14.79 23.39 19.39
CA MET A 1 -14.91 22.18 18.57
C MET A 1 -13.66 22.17 17.71
N SER A 2 -12.69 21.32 18.06
CA SER A 2 -11.48 21.13 17.28
C SER A 2 -11.87 20.25 16.10
N ASP A 3 -12.28 20.88 15.00
CA ASP A 3 -12.31 20.22 13.70
C ASP A 3 -10.87 19.79 13.42
N SER A 4 -10.60 18.50 13.55
CA SER A 4 -9.27 17.94 13.30
C SER A 4 -8.87 18.31 11.87
N ASP A 5 -7.88 19.19 11.74
CA ASP A 5 -7.26 19.56 10.46
C ASP A 5 -6.43 18.37 9.95
N LEU A 6 -7.14 17.40 9.38
CA LEU A 6 -6.55 16.17 8.89
C LEU A 6 -6.00 16.41 7.49
N VAL A 7 -4.76 16.89 7.42
CA VAL A 7 -4.04 17.06 6.16
C VAL A 7 -3.56 15.69 5.67
N VAL A 8 -4.19 15.18 4.61
CA VAL A 8 -3.79 13.92 3.96
C VAL A 8 -2.89 14.23 2.78
N ASP A 9 -1.63 13.83 2.88
CA ASP A 9 -0.72 13.85 1.74
C ASP A 9 -0.95 12.61 0.87
N ASP A 10 -1.80 12.77 -0.14
CA ASP A 10 -2.12 11.75 -1.14
C ASP A 10 -0.85 11.24 -1.87
N THR A 11 0.11 12.13 -2.11
CA THR A 11 1.36 11.80 -2.78
C THR A 11 2.23 10.89 -1.90
N LEU A 12 2.28 11.16 -0.60
CA LEU A 12 2.99 10.31 0.38
C LEU A 12 2.36 8.92 0.47
N LEU A 13 1.03 8.82 0.50
CA LEU A 13 0.31 7.54 0.51
C LEU A 13 0.65 6.70 -0.74
N VAL A 14 0.55 7.30 -1.93
CA VAL A 14 0.86 6.61 -3.20
C VAL A 14 2.33 6.19 -3.28
N LYS A 15 3.27 7.06 -2.84
CA LYS A 15 4.71 6.72 -2.80
C LYS A 15 4.99 5.58 -1.82
N THR A 16 4.34 5.59 -0.66
CA THR A 16 4.50 4.54 0.35
C THR A 16 3.99 3.20 -0.16
N ALA A 17 2.78 3.17 -0.74
CA ALA A 17 2.23 1.97 -1.35
C ALA A 17 3.12 1.40 -2.47
N LYS A 18 3.65 2.26 -3.35
CA LYS A 18 4.60 1.83 -4.40
C LYS A 18 5.90 1.27 -3.83
N SER A 19 6.45 1.91 -2.79
CA SER A 19 7.70 1.47 -2.16
C SER A 19 7.52 0.13 -1.46
N LEU A 20 6.41 -0.06 -0.75
CA LEU A 20 6.06 -1.31 -0.10
C LEU A 20 5.87 -2.45 -1.12
N LYS A 21 5.17 -2.18 -2.24
CA LYS A 21 5.05 -3.16 -3.34
C LYS A 21 6.39 -3.55 -3.93
N LYS A 22 7.32 -2.58 -4.10
CA LYS A 22 8.66 -2.88 -4.59
C LYS A 22 9.42 -3.75 -3.59
N ILE A 23 9.40 -3.39 -2.31
CA ILE A 23 10.04 -4.17 -1.25
C ILE A 23 9.48 -5.61 -1.24
N GLN A 24 8.15 -5.76 -1.33
CA GLN A 24 7.51 -7.06 -1.40
C GLN A 24 8.04 -7.89 -2.58
N TYR A 25 8.10 -7.30 -3.77
CA TYR A 25 8.60 -7.96 -4.97
C TYR A 25 10.04 -8.45 -4.81
N GLU A 26 10.95 -7.60 -4.33
CA GLU A 26 12.36 -7.97 -4.12
C GLU A 26 12.51 -9.14 -3.12
N PHE A 27 11.76 -9.09 -2.02
CA PHE A 27 11.77 -10.17 -1.03
C PHE A 27 11.18 -11.47 -1.57
N GLU A 28 10.15 -11.44 -2.42
CA GLU A 28 9.57 -12.64 -3.03
C GLU A 28 10.57 -13.37 -3.96
N HIS A 29 11.47 -12.64 -4.64
CA HIS A 29 12.40 -13.20 -5.64
C HIS A 29 13.80 -13.55 -5.11
N THR A 30 14.04 -13.43 -3.80
CA THR A 30 15.36 -13.70 -3.20
C THR A 30 15.66 -15.21 -3.05
N GLU A 31 14.66 -16.09 -3.20
CA GLU A 31 14.73 -17.52 -2.87
C GLU A 31 15.54 -18.37 -3.88
N GLU A 32 15.69 -17.92 -5.13
CA GLU A 32 16.27 -18.74 -6.21
C GLU A 32 17.75 -19.13 -5.97
N HIS A 33 18.51 -18.34 -5.22
CA HIS A 33 19.97 -18.54 -5.14
C HIS A 33 20.46 -19.54 -4.09
N GLN A 34 19.63 -19.90 -3.13
CA GLN A 34 20.12 -20.62 -1.96
C GLN A 34 20.30 -22.12 -2.22
N ASN A 35 19.38 -22.73 -2.97
CA ASN A 35 19.46 -24.16 -3.31
C ASN A 35 20.65 -24.46 -4.24
N ASP A 36 21.06 -23.49 -5.05
CA ASP A 36 22.20 -23.60 -5.97
C ASP A 36 23.55 -23.70 -5.25
N LEU A 37 23.62 -23.25 -4.00
CA LEU A 37 24.88 -23.15 -3.24
C LEU A 37 25.16 -24.37 -2.35
N LYS A 38 24.16 -25.24 -2.12
CA LYS A 38 24.30 -26.42 -1.22
C LYS A 38 25.46 -27.35 -1.63
N GLY A 39 25.72 -27.49 -2.94
CA GLY A 39 26.80 -28.34 -3.46
C GLY A 39 28.22 -27.77 -3.31
N VAL A 40 28.35 -26.49 -2.93
CA VAL A 40 29.64 -25.75 -2.95
C VAL A 40 30.30 -25.69 -1.57
N TRP A 41 29.55 -25.94 -0.48
CA TRP A 41 30.02 -25.67 0.87
C TRP A 41 31.06 -26.65 1.42
N GLY A 42 31.28 -27.79 0.75
CA GLY A 42 32.45 -28.67 0.93
C GLY A 42 32.57 -29.41 2.27
N SER A 43 31.91 -28.95 3.34
CA SER A 43 31.86 -29.60 4.66
C SER A 43 30.43 -29.73 5.16
N GLY A 44 30.12 -30.84 5.84
CA GLY A 44 28.78 -31.11 6.38
C GLY A 44 28.34 -30.10 7.43
N ASP A 45 29.27 -29.61 8.26
CA ASP A 45 28.96 -28.64 9.32
C ASP A 45 28.61 -27.26 8.77
N ILE A 46 29.34 -26.78 7.75
CA ILE A 46 29.01 -25.53 7.07
C ILE A 46 27.69 -25.68 6.32
N ALA A 47 27.46 -26.84 5.70
CA ALA A 47 26.20 -27.09 5.01
C ALA A 47 24.99 -27.08 5.96
N GLY A 48 25.12 -27.70 7.13
CA GLY A 48 24.10 -27.65 8.17
C GLY A 48 23.83 -26.24 8.68
N ALA A 49 24.87 -25.48 9.01
CA ALA A 49 24.71 -24.09 9.48
C ALA A 49 24.07 -23.17 8.43
N MET A 50 24.38 -23.39 7.15
CA MET A 50 23.79 -22.63 6.06
C MET A 50 22.34 -23.03 5.78
N ASP A 51 21.99 -24.31 5.94
CA ASP A 51 20.60 -24.79 5.88
C ASP A 51 19.76 -24.21 7.03
N ASP A 52 20.30 -24.17 8.26
CA ASP A 52 19.60 -23.54 9.39
C ASP A 52 19.41 -22.03 9.20
N PHE A 53 20.45 -21.34 8.69
CA PHE A 53 20.36 -19.91 8.38
C PHE A 53 19.28 -19.64 7.34
N ALA A 54 19.26 -20.44 6.29
CA ALA A 54 18.32 -20.38 5.21
C ALA A 54 16.86 -20.55 5.65
N ASP A 55 16.58 -21.60 6.41
CA ASP A 55 15.23 -21.89 6.90
C ASP A 55 14.74 -20.75 7.81
N ASN A 56 15.63 -20.25 8.69
CA ASN A 56 15.29 -19.14 9.56
C ASN A 56 15.08 -17.82 8.79
N TRP A 57 15.91 -17.58 7.77
CA TRP A 57 15.76 -16.44 6.88
C TRP A 57 14.43 -16.49 6.12
N ASP A 58 14.08 -17.64 5.54
CA ASP A 58 12.82 -17.82 4.83
C ASP A 58 11.60 -17.57 5.74
N TYR A 59 11.63 -18.10 6.96
CA TYR A 59 10.58 -17.88 7.94
C TYR A 59 10.39 -16.38 8.26
N HIS A 60 11.45 -15.68 8.63
CA HIS A 60 11.38 -14.27 8.98
C HIS A 60 11.04 -13.37 7.78
N ARG A 61 11.53 -13.72 6.59
CA ARG A 61 11.19 -13.04 5.34
C ARG A 61 9.68 -13.14 5.05
N LYS A 62 9.07 -14.31 5.23
CA LYS A 62 7.61 -14.49 5.07
C LYS A 62 6.82 -13.62 6.04
N GLN A 63 7.24 -13.51 7.30
CA GLN A 63 6.62 -12.62 8.29
C GLN A 63 6.75 -11.13 7.91
N LEU A 64 7.92 -10.73 7.39
CA LEU A 64 8.15 -9.37 6.91
C LEU A 64 7.26 -9.06 5.69
N LEU A 65 7.15 -9.99 4.74
CA LEU A 65 6.29 -9.87 3.57
C LEU A 65 4.81 -9.68 3.95
N GLU A 66 4.32 -10.46 4.90
CA GLU A 66 2.95 -10.32 5.42
C GLU A 66 2.72 -8.94 6.03
N SER A 67 3.67 -8.46 6.83
CA SER A 67 3.61 -7.14 7.46
C SER A 67 3.62 -6.01 6.42
N VAL A 68 4.50 -6.08 5.42
CA VAL A 68 4.59 -5.12 4.32
C VAL A 68 3.29 -5.08 3.51
N LYS A 69 2.72 -6.25 3.21
CA LYS A 69 1.43 -6.35 2.50
C LYS A 69 0.30 -5.73 3.31
N SER A 70 0.22 -6.03 4.61
CA SER A 70 -0.80 -5.47 5.50
C SER A 70 -0.76 -3.93 5.55
N VAL A 71 0.44 -3.35 5.68
CA VAL A 71 0.62 -1.88 5.66
C VAL A 71 0.26 -1.31 4.29
N GLY A 72 0.64 -1.98 3.20
CA GLY A 72 0.29 -1.57 1.84
C GLY A 72 -1.23 -1.53 1.62
N GLU A 73 -1.95 -2.58 2.03
CA GLU A 73 -3.40 -2.64 1.95
C GLU A 73 -4.08 -1.56 2.81
N LEU A 74 -3.54 -1.27 4.00
CA LEU A 74 -4.06 -0.22 4.86
C LEU A 74 -3.90 1.16 4.19
N ALA A 75 -2.74 1.44 3.62
CA ALA A 75 -2.48 2.68 2.89
C ALA A 75 -3.44 2.84 1.69
N GLU A 76 -3.65 1.77 0.90
CA GLU A 76 -4.61 1.79 -0.21
C GLU A 76 -6.04 2.04 0.26
N LYS A 77 -6.48 1.37 1.35
CA LYS A 77 -7.81 1.58 1.94
C LYS A 77 -8.00 3.02 2.44
N CYS A 78 -7.00 3.59 3.10
CA CYS A 78 -7.02 4.98 3.54
C CYS A 78 -7.18 5.93 2.34
N HIS A 79 -6.37 5.77 1.30
CA HIS A 79 -6.46 6.59 0.09
C HIS A 79 -7.85 6.50 -0.57
N GLN A 80 -8.40 5.29 -0.71
CA GLN A 80 -9.74 5.10 -1.28
C GLN A 80 -10.83 5.78 -0.44
N ALA A 81 -10.76 5.66 0.90
CA ALA A 81 -11.72 6.30 1.79
C ALA A 81 -11.71 7.83 1.67
N PHE A 82 -10.52 8.45 1.55
CA PHE A 82 -10.41 9.89 1.31
C PHE A 82 -10.96 10.30 -0.05
N ARG A 83 -10.63 9.58 -1.13
CA ARG A 83 -11.20 9.86 -2.46
C ARG A 83 -12.73 9.76 -2.48
N ASP A 84 -13.29 8.76 -1.80
CA ASP A 84 -14.74 8.57 -1.76
C ASP A 84 -15.42 9.68 -0.96
N LEU A 85 -14.81 10.13 0.13
CA LEU A 85 -15.27 11.27 0.92
C LEU A 85 -15.25 12.56 0.08
N ASP A 86 -14.14 12.85 -0.60
CA ASP A 86 -13.99 14.02 -1.47
C ASP A 86 -15.02 14.03 -2.60
N GLN A 87 -15.25 12.88 -3.23
CA GLN A 87 -16.29 12.76 -4.28
C GLN A 87 -17.69 13.02 -3.73
N LYS A 88 -18.01 12.53 -2.54
CA LYS A 88 -19.31 12.78 -1.88
C LYS A 88 -19.47 14.27 -1.56
N LEU A 89 -18.42 14.90 -1.04
CA LEU A 89 -18.40 16.34 -0.74
C LEU A 89 -18.60 17.17 -2.03
N ALA A 90 -17.83 16.88 -3.09
CA ALA A 90 -17.95 17.56 -4.39
C ALA A 90 -19.35 17.45 -5.01
N LYS A 91 -19.98 16.26 -4.93
CA LYS A 91 -21.36 16.06 -5.38
C LYS A 91 -22.36 16.87 -4.56
N SER A 92 -22.16 16.96 -3.24
CA SER A 92 -23.04 17.70 -2.33
C SER A 92 -23.00 19.22 -2.56
N THR A 93 -21.85 19.76 -2.97
CA THR A 93 -21.67 21.18 -3.27
C THR A 93 -22.12 21.54 -4.69
N GLN A 94 -21.87 20.69 -5.69
CA GLN A 94 -22.41 20.89 -7.05
C GLN A 94 -23.95 20.83 -7.10
N GLY A 95 -24.59 20.00 -6.26
CA GLY A 95 -26.04 19.93 -6.13
C GLY A 95 -26.71 21.18 -5.54
N LYS A 96 -25.95 22.03 -4.81
CA LYS A 96 -26.45 23.28 -4.23
C LYS A 96 -26.20 24.52 -5.11
N GLY A 97 -25.31 24.47 -6.09
CA GLY A 97 -24.98 25.60 -6.98
C GLY A 97 -25.81 25.71 -8.28
N GLY A 98 -26.61 24.69 -8.62
CA GLY A 98 -27.24 24.56 -9.95
C GLY A 98 -28.72 24.95 -10.07
N LYS A 99 -29.33 25.57 -9.06
CA LYS A 99 -30.78 25.89 -9.09
C LYS A 99 -31.10 27.31 -8.60
N GLY A 100 -30.43 28.31 -9.16
CA GLY A 100 -30.86 29.71 -9.16
C GLY A 100 -31.55 30.02 -10.49
N GLY A 101 -32.87 30.20 -10.47
CA GLY A 101 -33.70 30.23 -11.66
C GLY A 101 -33.53 31.45 -12.56
N THR A 102 -33.79 31.26 -13.84
CA THR A 102 -34.41 32.28 -14.69
C THR A 102 -35.70 31.67 -15.23
N GLY A 103 -36.75 31.81 -14.41
CA GLY A 103 -38.11 31.56 -14.82
C GLY A 103 -38.56 32.70 -15.71
N ASN A 104 -38.93 32.35 -16.93
CA ASN A 104 -39.66 33.15 -17.89
C ASN A 104 -40.92 33.77 -17.23
N GLY A 105 -41.10 35.08 -17.35
CA GLY A 105 -42.30 35.81 -16.96
C GLY A 105 -42.55 36.93 -17.98
N GLY A 106 -43.49 36.69 -18.91
CA GLY A 106 -43.84 37.61 -19.98
C GLY A 106 -44.76 38.75 -19.54
N GLY A 107 -45.01 39.70 -20.46
CA GLY A 107 -46.14 40.62 -20.36
C GLY A 107 -45.96 41.94 -21.13
N LYS A 108 -46.74 42.04 -22.22
CA LYS A 108 -47.06 43.20 -23.09
C LYS A 108 -46.03 43.66 -24.12
#